data_AF-A0A3D0H8S6-F1
#
_entry.id   AF-A0A3D0H8S6-F1
#
_cell.length_a   1.000
_cell.length_b   1.000
_cell.length_c   1.000
_cell.angle_alpha   90.00
_cell.angle_beta   90.00
_cell.angle_gamma   90.00
#
_symmetry.space_group_name_H-M   'P 1'
#
loop_
_entity.id
_entity.type
_entity.pdbx_description
1 polymer ?
#
loop_
_entity_poly.entity_id
_entity_poly.type
_entity_poly.pdbx_seq_one_letter_code
_entity_poly.pdbx_strand_id
1 'polypeptide(L)'
;MQADQLHDQRILILDFGSQYTQLIARRVRESHVYCEIHPFNKSLEAIRAFQPRGIILSGGPSSVYDASAPLSDPAVFSLGIPVLGICYGLQLMAHQLGGQVEGATQREYGPAQIDIDRPSELFRDIEPNDVRVWMSHGDRILTMPPGFVQLAHSDNSPVAAMGNAERQWYGVQFHPEVAHTPCGRTILDNFLFAICRCKPSWTMKSFVESVIQNTSQTIGDDQVICALSGGVDSSVVAVLLHKAIGARLHCIFVNNGLLRKGEAEEVQRVFRDHFAINLVYVDASDLFLSRLEGVTDPERKRKIIGNTFIEVFDKEAGNLANARYLAQGTLYPDVIESVSFKGPSATIKTHHNVGGLPERMKLKLVEPLRELFKDEVRLVGRELGLPERVILRHPFPGPGLAIRTIGEVTRENLRVLREADAIILEELDSAGWYDKVWQAFAVLLPVRSVGVMGDERTYDQVIAIRVVESVDAMTADWARVPYELLGVMSNRIINEVKGINRVVYDISSKPPSTIEWE
;
A
#
# COMPACT_ATOMS: atom_id res chain seq x y z
N MET A 1 -17.66 -22.34 -10.51
CA MET A 1 -16.57 -22.03 -11.46
C MET A 1 -15.30 -22.61 -10.89
N GLN A 2 -14.44 -23.24 -11.70
CA GLN A 2 -13.17 -23.80 -11.22
C GLN A 2 -12.24 -22.65 -10.77
N ALA A 3 -11.60 -22.81 -9.60
CA ALA A 3 -10.74 -21.82 -8.97
C ALA A 3 -9.58 -21.33 -9.86
N ASP A 4 -9.21 -22.08 -10.90
CA ASP A 4 -8.11 -21.79 -11.84
C ASP A 4 -8.37 -20.62 -12.80
N GLN A 5 -9.62 -20.20 -13.02
CA GLN A 5 -9.92 -19.18 -14.04
C GLN A 5 -9.56 -17.74 -13.64
N LEU A 6 -9.28 -17.50 -12.35
CA LEU A 6 -9.01 -16.15 -11.84
C LEU A 6 -7.70 -15.58 -12.41
N HIS A 7 -6.73 -16.44 -12.68
CA HIS A 7 -5.37 -16.09 -13.12
C HIS A 7 -5.12 -16.36 -14.62
N ASP A 8 -6.11 -16.86 -15.36
CA ASP A 8 -6.00 -17.17 -16.79
C ASP A 8 -5.63 -15.94 -17.64
N GLN A 9 -6.09 -14.76 -17.23
CA GLN A 9 -5.88 -13.49 -17.92
C GLN A 9 -4.92 -12.62 -17.11
N ARG A 10 -3.62 -12.85 -17.31
CA ARG A 10 -2.56 -12.20 -16.53
C ARG A 10 -1.61 -11.37 -17.38
N ILE A 11 -1.27 -10.19 -16.85
CA ILE A 11 -0.25 -9.29 -17.40
C ILE A 11 1.02 -9.42 -16.57
N LEU A 12 2.16 -9.49 -17.26
CA LEU A 12 3.47 -9.42 -16.61
C LEU A 12 3.99 -7.99 -16.71
N ILE A 13 4.40 -7.41 -15.58
CA ILE A 13 5.06 -6.12 -15.53
C ILE A 13 6.53 -6.37 -15.17
N LEU A 14 7.45 -6.00 -16.05
CA LEU A 14 8.89 -6.06 -15.79
C LEU A 14 9.36 -4.71 -15.25
N ASP A 15 9.91 -4.73 -14.03
CA ASP A 15 10.36 -3.55 -13.31
C ASP A 15 11.81 -3.19 -13.64
N PHE A 16 12.00 -2.02 -14.24
CA PHE A 16 13.31 -1.42 -14.54
C PHE A 16 13.73 -0.38 -13.49
N GLY A 17 13.02 -0.30 -12.36
CA GLY A 17 13.38 0.51 -11.19
C GLY A 17 12.69 1.88 -11.14
N SER A 18 11.58 2.05 -11.85
CA SER A 18 10.72 3.23 -11.74
C SER A 18 10.02 3.29 -10.38
N GLN A 19 9.90 4.50 -9.83
CA GLN A 19 9.05 4.76 -8.68
C GLN A 19 7.55 4.54 -8.96
N TYR A 20 7.14 4.50 -10.23
CA TYR A 20 5.75 4.35 -10.65
C TYR A 20 5.35 2.91 -11.01
N THR A 21 6.27 1.93 -10.94
CA THR A 21 5.96 0.54 -11.37
C THR A 21 4.75 -0.05 -10.62
N GLN A 22 4.63 0.21 -9.31
CA GLN A 22 3.45 -0.23 -8.56
C GLN A 22 2.14 0.45 -9.01
N LEU A 23 2.19 1.70 -9.50
CA LEU A 23 1.02 2.37 -10.05
C LEU A 23 0.56 1.71 -11.35
N ILE A 24 1.47 1.24 -12.22
CA ILE A 24 1.11 0.46 -13.40
C ILE A 24 0.28 -0.76 -12.99
N ALA A 25 0.77 -1.53 -12.03
CA ALA A 25 0.04 -2.70 -11.53
C ALA A 25 -1.32 -2.34 -10.96
N ARG A 26 -1.41 -1.28 -10.16
CA ARG A 26 -2.71 -0.80 -9.63
C ARG A 26 -3.68 -0.42 -10.74
N ARG A 27 -3.25 0.30 -11.78
CA ARG A 27 -4.12 0.63 -12.93
C ARG A 27 -4.61 -0.62 -13.66
N VAL A 28 -3.76 -1.63 -13.83
CA VAL A 28 -4.19 -2.91 -14.42
C VAL A 28 -5.23 -3.61 -13.54
N ARG A 29 -5.06 -3.61 -12.20
CA ARG A 29 -6.03 -4.19 -11.25
C ARG A 29 -7.35 -3.41 -11.19
N GLU A 30 -7.31 -2.08 -11.30
CA GLU A 30 -8.50 -1.21 -11.39
C GLU A 30 -9.35 -1.51 -12.64
N SER A 31 -8.73 -2.05 -13.67
CA SER A 31 -9.40 -2.56 -14.88
C SER A 31 -9.80 -4.03 -14.76
N HIS A 32 -9.76 -4.62 -13.57
CA HIS A 32 -10.17 -6.00 -13.29
C HIS A 32 -9.39 -7.07 -14.08
N VAL A 33 -8.10 -6.81 -14.37
CA VAL A 33 -7.19 -7.79 -14.96
C VAL A 33 -6.10 -8.13 -13.95
N TYR A 34 -5.77 -9.42 -13.80
CA TYR A 34 -4.71 -9.83 -12.90
C TYR A 34 -3.33 -9.42 -13.45
N CYS A 35 -2.41 -9.08 -12.57
CA CYS A 35 -1.04 -8.79 -12.97
C CYS A 35 -0.04 -9.08 -11.86
N GLU A 36 1.21 -9.34 -12.26
CA GLU A 36 2.35 -9.42 -11.36
C GLU A 36 3.52 -8.57 -11.84
N ILE A 37 4.18 -7.90 -10.90
CA ILE A 37 5.46 -7.22 -11.05
C ILE A 37 6.58 -8.21 -10.76
N HIS A 38 7.55 -8.26 -11.67
CA HIS A 38 8.79 -9.02 -11.53
C HIS A 38 9.98 -8.16 -11.95
N PRO A 39 11.19 -8.45 -11.45
CA PRO A 39 12.38 -7.71 -11.87
C PRO A 39 12.65 -7.90 -13.36
N PHE A 40 13.27 -6.90 -14.00
CA PHE A 40 13.60 -6.90 -15.42
C PHE A 40 14.38 -8.13 -15.91
N ASN A 41 15.15 -8.76 -15.02
CA ASN A 41 16.00 -9.92 -15.31
C ASN A 41 15.30 -11.28 -15.09
N LYS A 42 13.96 -11.31 -14.99
CA LYS A 42 13.19 -12.56 -14.93
C LYS A 42 13.53 -13.42 -16.15
N SER A 43 13.91 -14.68 -15.92
CA SER A 43 14.33 -15.57 -17.01
C SER A 43 13.19 -15.85 -17.99
N LEU A 44 13.55 -16.08 -19.26
CA LEU A 44 12.58 -16.38 -20.31
C LEU A 44 11.76 -17.64 -20.00
N GLU A 45 12.36 -18.66 -19.38
CA GLU A 45 11.64 -19.86 -18.95
C GLU A 45 10.56 -19.51 -17.91
N ALA A 46 10.89 -18.66 -16.94
CA ALA A 46 9.95 -18.21 -15.93
C ALA A 46 8.83 -17.34 -16.53
N ILE A 47 9.15 -16.51 -17.53
CA ILE A 47 8.14 -15.73 -18.28
C ILE A 47 7.20 -16.66 -19.05
N ARG A 48 7.73 -17.69 -19.72
CA ARG A 48 6.91 -18.70 -20.43
C ARG A 48 6.02 -19.49 -19.48
N ALA A 49 6.54 -19.90 -18.33
CA ALA A 49 5.76 -20.58 -17.29
C ALA A 49 4.66 -19.67 -16.71
N PHE A 50 4.90 -18.36 -16.65
CA PHE A 50 3.91 -17.36 -16.28
C PHE A 50 2.84 -17.13 -17.37
N GLN A 51 3.00 -17.61 -18.60
CA GLN A 51 2.00 -17.51 -19.68
C GLN A 51 1.25 -16.16 -19.76
N PRO A 52 1.95 -15.01 -19.83
CA PRO A 52 1.29 -13.71 -19.85
C PRO A 52 0.51 -13.49 -21.15
N ARG A 53 -0.64 -12.80 -21.04
CA ARG A 53 -1.41 -12.31 -22.19
C ARG A 53 -0.78 -11.09 -22.85
N GLY A 54 0.06 -10.37 -22.10
CA GLY A 54 0.84 -9.24 -22.54
C GLY A 54 1.89 -8.86 -21.49
N ILE A 55 2.91 -8.13 -21.93
CA ILE A 55 4.01 -7.66 -21.08
C ILE A 55 4.03 -6.13 -21.07
N ILE A 56 4.19 -5.53 -19.89
CA ILE A 56 4.49 -4.10 -19.74
C ILE A 56 5.92 -3.96 -19.24
N LEU A 57 6.74 -3.22 -19.98
CA LEU A 57 8.10 -2.84 -19.58
C LEU A 57 8.02 -1.47 -18.91
N SER A 58 8.30 -1.41 -17.60
CA SER A 58 8.17 -0.16 -16.85
C SER A 58 9.26 0.86 -17.19
N GLY A 59 9.09 2.07 -16.68
CA GLY A 59 10.16 3.07 -16.73
C GLY A 59 11.35 2.72 -15.82
N GLY A 60 12.36 3.56 -15.84
CA GLY A 60 13.56 3.42 -15.01
C GLY A 60 14.38 4.70 -15.03
N PRO A 61 15.24 4.92 -14.03
CA PRO A 61 16.05 6.13 -13.94
C PRO A 61 17.32 6.10 -14.81
N SER A 62 17.65 4.94 -15.38
CA SER A 62 18.89 4.72 -16.16
C SER A 62 18.75 5.15 -17.62
N SER A 63 19.89 5.38 -18.28
CA SER A 63 19.97 5.35 -19.74
C SER A 63 20.16 3.92 -20.23
N VAL A 64 19.66 3.58 -21.42
CA VAL A 64 19.85 2.25 -22.03
C VAL A 64 21.31 1.96 -22.38
N TYR A 65 22.17 2.98 -22.47
CA TYR A 65 23.60 2.85 -22.77
C TYR A 65 24.49 2.87 -21.52
N ASP A 66 23.92 3.06 -20.33
CA ASP A 66 24.70 2.99 -19.09
C ASP A 66 25.35 1.61 -18.95
N ALA A 67 26.58 1.55 -18.42
CA ALA A 67 27.30 0.27 -18.27
C ALA A 67 26.56 -0.74 -17.37
N SER A 68 25.73 -0.26 -16.44
CA SER A 68 24.88 -1.07 -15.58
C SER A 68 23.39 -0.89 -15.89
N ALA A 69 23.05 -0.53 -17.13
CA ALA A 69 21.67 -0.38 -17.58
C ALA A 69 20.87 -1.69 -17.35
N PRO A 70 19.66 -1.63 -16.78
CA PRO A 70 18.84 -2.82 -16.60
C PRO A 70 18.28 -3.28 -17.96
N LEU A 71 18.81 -4.37 -18.50
CA LEU A 71 18.35 -4.95 -19.77
C LEU A 71 17.60 -6.26 -19.51
N SER A 72 16.39 -6.40 -20.06
CA SER A 72 15.69 -7.70 -20.09
C SER A 72 16.29 -8.60 -21.18
N ASP A 73 16.01 -9.90 -21.10
CA ASP A 73 16.35 -10.84 -22.19
C ASP A 73 15.67 -10.39 -23.50
N PRO A 74 16.42 -10.12 -24.58
CA PRO A 74 15.84 -9.71 -25.87
C PRO A 74 14.84 -10.72 -26.44
N ALA A 75 14.94 -12.00 -26.05
CA ALA A 75 14.02 -13.04 -26.48
C ALA A 75 12.58 -12.86 -25.92
N VAL A 76 12.36 -11.92 -25.00
CA VAL A 76 11.01 -11.47 -24.62
C VAL A 76 10.21 -11.01 -25.84
N PHE A 77 10.85 -10.32 -26.80
CA PHE A 77 10.21 -9.91 -28.05
C PHE A 77 10.00 -11.05 -29.04
N SER A 78 10.43 -12.27 -28.73
CA SER A 78 10.22 -13.46 -29.57
C SER A 78 9.06 -14.34 -29.10
N LEU A 79 8.36 -13.94 -28.04
CA LEU A 79 7.27 -14.73 -27.43
C LEU A 79 5.96 -14.68 -28.22
N GLY A 80 5.83 -13.78 -29.21
CA GLY A 80 4.61 -13.65 -30.01
C GLY A 80 3.41 -13.12 -29.23
N ILE A 81 3.65 -12.35 -28.16
CA ILE A 81 2.62 -11.71 -27.34
C ILE A 81 2.80 -10.18 -27.37
N PRO A 82 1.73 -9.40 -27.11
CA PRO A 82 1.81 -7.96 -27.05
C PRO A 82 2.77 -7.42 -25.99
N VAL A 83 3.43 -6.31 -26.31
CA VAL A 83 4.36 -5.64 -25.39
C VAL A 83 4.11 -4.13 -25.41
N LEU A 84 3.99 -3.54 -24.21
CA LEU A 84 3.93 -2.08 -24.01
C LEU A 84 5.19 -1.61 -23.28
N GLY A 85 5.97 -0.74 -23.90
CA GLY A 85 7.10 -0.06 -23.26
C GLY A 85 6.72 1.33 -22.73
N ILE A 86 7.02 1.62 -21.46
CA ILE A 86 6.77 2.94 -20.85
C ILE A 86 8.10 3.61 -20.52
N CYS A 87 8.34 4.80 -21.06
CA CYS A 87 9.55 5.58 -20.87
C CYS A 87 10.83 4.76 -21.14
N TYR A 88 11.57 4.33 -20.11
CA TYR A 88 12.72 3.43 -20.26
C TYR A 88 12.36 2.14 -21.01
N GLY A 89 11.19 1.55 -20.75
CA GLY A 89 10.73 0.36 -21.47
C GLY A 89 10.56 0.59 -22.98
N LEU A 90 10.14 1.78 -23.41
CA LEU A 90 10.11 2.18 -24.82
C LEU A 90 11.53 2.30 -25.39
N GLN A 91 12.44 2.93 -24.66
CA GLN A 91 13.84 3.12 -25.07
C GLN A 91 14.56 1.77 -25.18
N LEU A 92 14.34 0.87 -24.23
CA LEU A 92 14.87 -0.48 -24.24
C LEU A 92 14.36 -1.25 -25.45
N MET A 93 13.05 -1.20 -25.70
CA MET A 93 12.44 -1.80 -26.88
C MET A 93 13.08 -1.26 -28.16
N ALA A 94 13.28 0.05 -28.27
CA ALA A 94 13.94 0.64 -29.43
C ALA A 94 15.38 0.14 -29.57
N HIS A 95 16.16 0.18 -28.49
CA HIS A 95 17.56 -0.22 -28.46
C HIS A 95 17.76 -1.70 -28.84
N GLN A 96 17.00 -2.61 -28.24
CA GLN A 96 17.15 -4.05 -28.45
C GLN A 96 16.63 -4.54 -29.82
N LEU A 97 15.77 -3.75 -30.49
CA LEU A 97 15.20 -4.07 -31.80
C LEU A 97 15.89 -3.36 -32.97
N GLY A 98 17.05 -2.73 -32.73
CA GLY A 98 17.88 -2.12 -33.78
C GLY A 98 17.54 -0.67 -34.11
N GLY A 99 16.78 0.02 -33.24
CA GLY A 99 16.66 1.47 -33.25
C GLY A 99 17.85 2.15 -32.55
N GLN A 100 17.77 3.48 -32.43
CA GLN A 100 18.77 4.29 -31.73
C GLN A 100 18.08 5.23 -30.75
N VAL A 101 18.66 5.33 -29.55
CA VAL A 101 18.26 6.25 -28.49
C VAL A 101 19.39 7.27 -28.33
N GLU A 102 19.07 8.51 -27.98
CA GLU A 102 20.07 9.52 -27.67
C GLU A 102 19.69 10.28 -26.40
N GLY A 103 20.69 10.80 -25.69
CA GLY A 103 20.46 11.75 -24.61
C GLY A 103 19.89 13.04 -25.17
N ALA A 104 18.75 13.49 -24.65
CA ALA A 104 18.17 14.76 -25.05
C ALA A 104 19.00 15.93 -24.49
N THR A 105 19.20 16.97 -25.31
CA THR A 105 19.88 18.22 -24.87
C THR A 105 19.10 18.98 -23.81
N GLN A 106 17.78 18.80 -23.76
CA GLN A 106 16.90 19.27 -22.70
C GLN A 106 16.14 18.07 -22.14
N ARG A 107 16.23 17.85 -20.83
CA ARG A 107 15.48 16.78 -20.17
C ARG A 107 14.03 17.23 -19.95
N GLU A 108 13.07 16.38 -20.25
CA GLU A 108 11.65 16.69 -20.10
C GLU A 108 11.09 15.95 -18.87
N TYR A 109 10.92 16.71 -17.79
CA TYR A 109 10.33 16.25 -16.54
C TYR A 109 9.13 17.13 -16.21
N GLY A 110 7.92 16.59 -16.40
CA GLY A 110 6.69 17.30 -16.05
C GLY A 110 5.59 17.20 -17.12
N PRO A 111 4.60 18.11 -17.05
CA PRO A 111 3.49 18.10 -17.98
C PRO A 111 3.95 18.51 -19.38
N ALA A 112 3.48 17.78 -20.39
CA ALA A 112 3.70 18.07 -21.80
C ALA A 112 2.41 17.86 -22.60
N GLN A 113 2.40 18.36 -23.83
CA GLN A 113 1.35 18.14 -24.81
C GLN A 113 1.92 17.28 -25.94
N ILE A 114 1.16 16.29 -26.38
CA ILE A 114 1.48 15.49 -27.56
C ILE A 114 0.36 15.61 -28.59
N ASP A 115 0.73 15.49 -29.86
CA ASP A 115 -0.20 15.30 -30.96
C ASP A 115 -0.11 13.85 -31.46
N ILE A 116 -1.27 13.21 -31.62
CA ILE A 116 -1.40 11.85 -32.13
C ILE A 116 -1.41 11.92 -33.66
N ASP A 117 -0.29 11.55 -34.26
CA ASP A 117 -0.07 11.60 -35.70
C ASP A 117 -0.86 10.56 -36.48
N ARG A 118 -1.16 9.42 -35.85
CA ARG A 118 -1.76 8.27 -36.52
C ARG A 118 -2.75 7.53 -35.62
N PRO A 119 -3.90 7.11 -36.17
CA PRO A 119 -4.78 6.17 -35.48
C PRO A 119 -4.05 4.86 -35.14
N SER A 120 -4.25 4.35 -33.93
CA SER A 120 -3.73 3.05 -33.51
C SER A 120 -4.68 2.43 -32.49
N GLU A 121 -4.57 1.11 -32.27
CA GLU A 121 -5.35 0.46 -31.22
C GLU A 121 -5.03 1.02 -29.83
N LEU A 122 -3.78 1.42 -29.59
CA LEU A 122 -3.35 2.00 -28.30
C LEU A 122 -4.05 3.34 -28.00
N PHE A 123 -4.25 4.17 -29.03
CA PHE A 123 -4.86 5.50 -28.91
C PHE A 123 -6.35 5.54 -29.32
N ARG A 124 -7.01 4.38 -29.33
CA ARG A 124 -8.45 4.32 -29.59
C ARG A 124 -9.21 5.16 -28.55
N ASP A 125 -10.24 5.88 -29.00
CA ASP A 125 -11.12 6.72 -28.17
C ASP A 125 -10.39 7.88 -27.44
N ILE A 126 -9.28 8.35 -28.02
CA ILE A 126 -8.55 9.54 -27.56
C ILE A 126 -8.54 10.57 -28.69
N GLU A 127 -8.96 11.79 -28.37
CA GLU A 127 -8.91 12.90 -29.32
C GLU A 127 -7.46 13.22 -29.68
N PRO A 128 -7.13 13.43 -30.96
CA PRO A 128 -5.75 13.38 -31.43
C PRO A 128 -4.90 14.60 -31.06
N ASN A 129 -5.51 15.76 -30.85
CA ASN A 129 -4.79 17.02 -30.68
C ASN A 129 -4.65 17.40 -29.21
N ASP A 130 -3.50 17.96 -28.86
CA ASP A 130 -3.27 18.64 -27.59
C ASP A 130 -3.48 17.72 -26.36
N VAL A 131 -3.02 16.47 -26.48
CA VAL A 131 -3.19 15.45 -25.46
C VAL A 131 -2.20 15.71 -24.33
N ARG A 132 -2.73 16.04 -23.15
CA ARG A 132 -1.92 16.27 -21.96
C ARG A 132 -1.34 14.95 -21.41
N VAL A 133 -0.03 14.91 -21.25
CA VAL A 133 0.71 13.76 -20.72
C VAL A 133 1.76 14.16 -19.69
N TRP A 134 2.28 13.17 -18.96
CA TRP A 134 3.39 13.35 -18.02
C TRP A 134 4.68 12.72 -18.54
N MET A 135 5.62 13.57 -18.98
CA MET A 135 6.95 13.17 -19.44
C MET A 135 7.91 13.04 -18.26
N SER A 136 8.77 12.03 -18.29
CA SER A 136 9.83 11.85 -17.29
C SER A 136 11.03 11.13 -17.88
N HIS A 137 11.74 11.80 -18.80
CA HIS A 137 12.86 11.17 -19.50
C HIS A 137 14.02 12.13 -19.77
N GLY A 138 15.24 11.57 -19.70
CA GLY A 138 16.46 12.24 -20.15
C GLY A 138 16.86 11.87 -21.58
N ASP A 139 16.39 10.71 -22.06
CA ASP A 139 16.72 10.16 -23.37
C ASP A 139 15.49 10.18 -24.29
N ARG A 140 15.70 10.17 -25.60
CA ARG A 140 14.64 10.12 -26.61
C ARG A 140 15.00 9.17 -27.76
N ILE A 141 13.99 8.72 -28.50
CA ILE A 141 14.20 7.89 -29.68
C ILE A 141 14.73 8.76 -30.83
N LEU A 142 15.91 8.45 -31.34
CA LEU A 142 16.51 9.07 -32.52
C LEU A 142 16.06 8.36 -33.79
N THR A 143 16.13 7.02 -33.80
CA THR A 143 15.73 6.18 -34.93
C THR A 143 14.85 5.04 -34.41
N MET A 144 13.64 4.92 -34.96
CA MET A 144 12.75 3.81 -34.63
C MET A 144 13.27 2.48 -35.19
N PRO A 145 12.98 1.34 -34.53
CA PRO A 145 13.30 0.03 -35.07
C PRO A 145 12.57 -0.25 -36.40
N PRO A 146 13.10 -1.15 -37.24
CA PRO A 146 12.42 -1.56 -38.47
C PRO A 146 10.98 -2.07 -38.22
N GLY A 147 10.04 -1.60 -39.03
CA GLY A 147 8.63 -1.98 -38.94
C GLY A 147 7.80 -1.21 -37.91
N PHE A 148 8.41 -0.33 -37.12
CA PHE A 148 7.68 0.61 -36.27
C PHE A 148 7.27 1.86 -37.06
N VAL A 149 6.12 2.41 -36.68
CA VAL A 149 5.66 3.72 -37.14
C VAL A 149 5.51 4.67 -35.95
N GLN A 150 5.75 5.95 -36.20
CA GLN A 150 5.47 7.01 -35.23
C GLN A 150 3.95 7.14 -35.07
N LEU A 151 3.51 7.18 -33.82
CA LEU A 151 2.10 7.31 -33.45
C LEU A 151 1.77 8.68 -32.85
N ALA A 152 2.72 9.29 -32.15
CA ALA A 152 2.58 10.62 -31.57
C ALA A 152 3.94 11.32 -31.42
N HIS A 153 3.91 12.65 -31.36
CA HIS A 153 5.08 13.50 -31.09
C HIS A 153 4.76 14.62 -30.10
N SER A 154 5.81 15.24 -29.53
CA SER A 154 5.76 16.54 -28.86
C SER A 154 6.86 17.46 -29.41
N ASP A 155 6.86 18.71 -28.98
CA ASP A 155 7.92 19.69 -29.31
C ASP A 155 9.32 19.19 -28.96
N ASN A 156 9.46 18.45 -27.85
CA ASN A 156 10.76 17.98 -27.33
C ASN A 156 11.07 16.51 -27.65
N SER A 157 10.03 15.72 -28.00
CA SER A 157 10.14 14.30 -28.31
C SER A 157 9.51 14.00 -29.68
N PRO A 158 10.33 13.95 -30.76
CA PRO A 158 9.84 13.65 -32.11
C PRO A 158 9.09 12.32 -32.19
N VAL A 159 9.42 11.36 -31.32
CA VAL A 159 8.73 10.08 -31.17
C VAL A 159 8.28 9.94 -29.72
N ALA A 160 7.16 10.60 -29.40
CA ALA A 160 6.51 10.48 -28.09
C ALA A 160 5.78 9.13 -27.95
N ALA A 161 5.36 8.52 -29.06
CA ALA A 161 4.89 7.15 -29.10
C ALA A 161 5.22 6.48 -30.44
N MET A 162 5.46 5.17 -30.40
CA MET A 162 5.65 4.34 -31.60
C MET A 162 4.92 3.01 -31.47
N GLY A 163 4.61 2.38 -32.61
CA GLY A 163 4.00 1.06 -32.59
C GLY A 163 4.28 0.22 -33.83
N ASN A 164 4.17 -1.08 -33.66
CA ASN A 164 4.18 -2.10 -34.69
C ASN A 164 2.89 -2.93 -34.56
N ALA A 165 1.90 -2.65 -35.40
CA ALA A 165 0.57 -3.27 -35.31
C ALA A 165 0.58 -4.77 -35.63
N GLU A 166 1.47 -5.23 -36.52
CA GLU A 166 1.59 -6.64 -36.88
C GLU A 166 2.06 -7.48 -35.68
N ARG A 167 3.03 -6.96 -34.93
CA ARG A 167 3.59 -7.62 -33.75
C ARG A 167 2.91 -7.25 -32.44
N GLN A 168 1.97 -6.30 -32.48
CA GLN A 168 1.28 -5.73 -31.31
C GLN A 168 2.25 -5.15 -30.27
N TRP A 169 3.30 -4.48 -30.73
CA TRP A 169 4.27 -3.81 -29.87
C TRP A 169 4.04 -2.32 -29.90
N TYR A 170 4.01 -1.71 -28.73
CA TYR A 170 3.79 -0.29 -28.58
C TYR A 170 4.73 0.28 -27.54
N GLY A 171 5.05 1.55 -27.65
CA GLY A 171 5.73 2.24 -26.57
C GLY A 171 5.38 3.72 -26.52
N VAL A 172 5.40 4.25 -25.31
CA VAL A 172 5.09 5.65 -24.98
C VAL A 172 6.22 6.23 -24.15
N GLN A 173 6.61 7.47 -24.45
CA GLN A 173 7.70 8.17 -23.78
C GLN A 173 7.25 8.86 -22.46
N PHE A 174 5.93 8.93 -22.25
CA PHE A 174 5.25 9.45 -21.06
C PHE A 174 4.68 8.32 -20.18
N HIS A 175 4.20 8.69 -18.99
CA HIS A 175 3.64 7.76 -18.00
C HIS A 175 2.10 7.75 -18.04
N PRO A 176 1.44 6.72 -18.61
CA PRO A 176 -0.02 6.60 -18.61
C PRO A 176 -0.59 6.20 -17.23
N GLU A 177 0.22 5.72 -16.30
CA GLU A 177 -0.21 5.23 -14.99
C GLU A 177 -0.48 6.35 -13.96
N VAL A 178 0.03 7.56 -14.20
CA VAL A 178 -0.07 8.69 -13.28
C VAL A 178 -1.29 9.56 -13.55
N ALA A 179 -1.85 10.16 -12.50
CA ALA A 179 -3.03 11.02 -12.60
C ALA A 179 -2.83 12.27 -13.50
N HIS A 180 -1.58 12.68 -13.72
CA HIS A 180 -1.22 13.81 -14.58
C HIS A 180 -1.40 13.54 -16.08
N THR A 181 -1.64 12.28 -16.48
CA THR A 181 -2.02 11.88 -17.84
C THR A 181 -3.50 11.50 -17.84
N PRO A 182 -4.45 12.42 -18.11
CA PRO A 182 -5.88 12.17 -17.91
C PRO A 182 -6.44 11.02 -18.75
N CYS A 183 -5.92 10.83 -19.98
CA CYS A 183 -6.28 9.72 -20.86
C CYS A 183 -5.49 8.43 -20.58
N GLY A 184 -4.65 8.41 -19.55
CA GLY A 184 -3.73 7.31 -19.26
C GLY A 184 -4.44 5.99 -18.96
N ARG A 185 -5.59 6.05 -18.28
CA ARG A 185 -6.46 4.88 -18.07
C ARG A 185 -6.95 4.31 -19.41
N THR A 186 -7.42 5.15 -20.33
CA THR A 186 -7.88 4.72 -21.65
C THR A 186 -6.76 4.03 -22.44
N ILE A 187 -5.53 4.55 -22.39
CA ILE A 187 -4.35 3.94 -23.04
C ILE A 187 -4.07 2.54 -22.48
N LEU A 188 -4.08 2.39 -21.15
CA LEU A 188 -3.87 1.10 -20.51
C LEU A 188 -5.02 0.13 -20.81
N ASP A 189 -6.27 0.58 -20.77
CA ASP A 189 -7.44 -0.24 -21.11
C ASP A 189 -7.40 -0.71 -22.57
N ASN A 190 -6.97 0.13 -23.50
CA ASN A 190 -6.76 -0.25 -24.89
C ASN A 190 -5.70 -1.35 -25.03
N PHE A 191 -4.58 -1.22 -24.31
CA PHE A 191 -3.56 -2.28 -24.29
C PHE A 191 -4.10 -3.59 -23.71
N LEU A 192 -4.86 -3.53 -22.61
CA LEU A 192 -5.40 -4.71 -21.94
C LEU A 192 -6.49 -5.41 -22.77
N PHE A 193 -7.46 -4.66 -23.29
CA PHE A 193 -8.68 -5.21 -23.86
C PHE A 193 -8.68 -5.27 -25.38
N ALA A 194 -8.22 -4.22 -26.07
CA ALA A 194 -8.17 -4.25 -27.53
C ALA A 194 -6.99 -5.10 -28.03
N ILE A 195 -5.81 -4.90 -27.43
CA ILE A 195 -4.56 -5.49 -27.90
C ILE A 195 -4.32 -6.88 -27.28
N CYS A 196 -4.26 -6.99 -25.95
CA CYS A 196 -4.03 -8.28 -25.26
C CYS A 196 -5.27 -9.18 -25.23
N ARG A 197 -6.45 -8.61 -25.49
CA ARG A 197 -7.75 -9.29 -25.46
C ARG A 197 -8.01 -9.98 -24.11
N CYS A 198 -7.57 -9.34 -23.02
CA CYS A 198 -7.89 -9.77 -21.67
C CYS A 198 -9.39 -9.66 -21.42
N LYS A 199 -9.87 -10.37 -20.40
CA LYS A 199 -11.23 -10.23 -19.88
C LYS A 199 -11.16 -9.69 -18.45
N PRO A 200 -12.12 -8.88 -18.02
CA PRO A 200 -12.17 -8.33 -16.66
C PRO A 200 -12.62 -9.40 -15.65
N SER A 201 -11.81 -10.43 -15.43
CA SER A 201 -12.13 -11.58 -14.56
C SER A 201 -11.65 -11.42 -13.11
N TRP A 202 -10.76 -10.47 -12.86
CA TRP A 202 -10.23 -10.18 -11.53
C TRP A 202 -11.20 -9.30 -10.74
N THR A 203 -12.13 -9.94 -10.04
CA THR A 203 -13.11 -9.27 -9.18
C THR A 203 -12.94 -9.73 -7.75
N MET A 204 -13.23 -8.86 -6.78
CA MET A 204 -13.05 -9.23 -5.36
C MET A 204 -14.00 -10.34 -4.92
N LYS A 205 -15.17 -10.45 -5.55
CA LYS A 205 -16.07 -11.58 -5.36
C LYS A 205 -15.46 -12.91 -5.82
N SER A 206 -14.96 -12.97 -7.06
CA SER A 206 -14.32 -14.19 -7.59
C SER A 206 -13.04 -14.54 -6.82
N PHE A 207 -12.28 -13.53 -6.39
CA PHE A 207 -11.13 -13.69 -5.51
C PHE A 207 -11.51 -14.34 -4.18
N VAL A 208 -12.49 -13.78 -3.45
CA VAL A 208 -12.94 -14.31 -2.16
C VAL A 208 -13.41 -15.76 -2.28
N GLU A 209 -14.22 -16.07 -3.29
CA GLU A 209 -14.69 -17.44 -3.54
C GLU A 209 -13.51 -18.41 -3.78
N SER A 210 -12.56 -18.02 -4.63
CA SER A 210 -11.38 -18.84 -4.96
C SER A 210 -10.48 -19.06 -3.74
N VAL A 211 -10.18 -18.00 -2.98
CA VAL A 211 -9.33 -18.09 -1.79
C VAL A 211 -9.98 -18.94 -0.71
N ILE A 212 -11.28 -18.77 -0.44
CA ILE A 212 -12.01 -19.61 0.51
C ILE A 212 -11.87 -21.09 0.15
N GLN A 213 -12.09 -21.43 -1.13
CA GLN A 213 -11.99 -22.80 -1.61
C GLN A 213 -10.56 -23.35 -1.47
N ASN A 214 -9.57 -22.64 -2.00
CA ASN A 214 -8.16 -23.08 -2.03
C ASN A 214 -7.58 -23.19 -0.63
N THR A 215 -7.87 -22.22 0.24
CA THR A 215 -7.40 -22.21 1.62
C THR A 215 -8.04 -23.32 2.45
N SER A 216 -9.34 -23.59 2.28
CA SER A 216 -9.99 -24.73 2.94
C SER A 216 -9.36 -26.07 2.51
N GLN A 217 -9.01 -26.23 1.23
CA GLN A 217 -8.36 -27.46 0.73
C GLN A 217 -6.93 -27.61 1.24
N THR A 218 -6.17 -26.51 1.25
CA THR A 218 -4.74 -26.51 1.67
C THR A 218 -4.58 -26.79 3.16
N ILE A 219 -5.44 -26.18 3.99
CA ILE A 219 -5.40 -26.36 5.44
C ILE A 219 -5.92 -27.75 5.84
N GLY A 220 -6.86 -28.32 5.08
CA GLY A 220 -7.46 -29.60 5.44
C GLY A 220 -8.16 -29.48 6.79
N ASP A 221 -7.83 -30.37 7.74
CA ASP A 221 -8.39 -30.42 9.10
C ASP A 221 -7.53 -29.74 10.17
N ASP A 222 -6.40 -29.15 9.78
CA ASP A 222 -5.50 -28.48 10.70
C ASP A 222 -6.09 -27.16 11.23
N GLN A 223 -5.62 -26.72 12.39
CA GLN A 223 -6.00 -25.42 12.96
C GLN A 223 -5.06 -24.30 12.53
N VAL A 224 -5.61 -23.09 12.49
CA VAL A 224 -4.89 -21.87 12.10
C VAL A 224 -4.96 -20.85 13.22
N ILE A 225 -3.80 -20.31 13.59
CA ILE A 225 -3.70 -19.18 14.51
C ILE A 225 -3.63 -17.89 13.69
N CYS A 226 -4.36 -16.87 14.10
CA CYS A 226 -4.30 -15.54 13.48
C CYS A 226 -4.04 -14.47 14.54
N ALA A 227 -2.98 -13.69 14.37
CA ALA A 227 -2.77 -12.49 15.16
C ALA A 227 -3.74 -11.40 14.69
N LEU A 228 -4.76 -11.11 15.49
CA LEU A 228 -5.72 -10.06 15.19
C LEU A 228 -5.25 -8.76 15.83
N SER A 229 -5.02 -7.71 15.04
CA SER A 229 -4.55 -6.40 15.55
C SER A 229 -5.65 -5.35 15.65
N GLY A 230 -6.81 -5.58 15.02
CA GLY A 230 -7.87 -4.58 14.84
C GLY A 230 -7.68 -3.68 13.62
N GLY A 231 -6.53 -3.77 12.93
CA GLY A 231 -6.34 -3.15 11.62
C GLY A 231 -7.12 -3.87 10.51
N VAL A 232 -7.35 -3.18 9.39
CA VAL A 232 -8.16 -3.72 8.28
C VAL A 232 -7.59 -5.02 7.70
N ASP A 233 -6.27 -5.18 7.59
CA ASP A 233 -5.67 -6.37 6.95
C ASP A 233 -5.90 -7.63 7.78
N SER A 234 -5.55 -7.59 9.07
CA SER A 234 -5.76 -8.71 9.99
C SER A 234 -7.25 -9.03 10.19
N SER A 235 -8.10 -8.00 10.14
CA SER A 235 -9.56 -8.12 10.17
C SER A 235 -10.10 -8.87 8.95
N VAL A 236 -9.65 -8.51 7.76
CA VAL A 236 -10.05 -9.17 6.50
C VAL A 236 -9.55 -10.61 6.49
N VAL A 237 -8.29 -10.86 6.88
CA VAL A 237 -7.75 -12.23 7.02
C VAL A 237 -8.62 -13.05 7.96
N ALA A 238 -8.96 -12.53 9.14
CA ALA A 238 -9.73 -13.25 10.13
C ALA A 238 -11.12 -13.65 9.60
N VAL A 239 -11.86 -12.72 8.98
CA VAL A 239 -13.19 -13.04 8.44
C VAL A 239 -13.10 -13.98 7.23
N LEU A 240 -12.12 -13.78 6.35
CA LEU A 240 -11.90 -14.63 5.17
C LEU A 240 -11.60 -16.08 5.57
N LEU A 241 -10.66 -16.27 6.50
CA LEU A 241 -10.32 -17.59 7.02
C LEU A 241 -11.45 -18.18 7.82
N HIS A 242 -12.21 -17.38 8.58
CA HIS A 242 -13.36 -17.90 9.31
C HIS A 242 -14.43 -18.46 8.35
N LYS A 243 -14.70 -17.79 7.22
CA LYS A 243 -15.57 -18.33 6.18
C LYS A 243 -15.00 -19.60 5.53
N ALA A 244 -13.68 -19.72 5.42
CA ALA A 244 -13.02 -20.88 4.81
C ALA A 244 -12.97 -22.12 5.72
N ILE A 245 -12.67 -21.94 7.02
CA ILE A 245 -12.37 -23.06 7.92
C ILE A 245 -13.17 -23.06 9.23
N GLY A 246 -14.06 -22.10 9.43
CA GLY A 246 -14.97 -22.01 10.57
C GLY A 246 -14.26 -21.96 11.91
N ALA A 247 -14.68 -22.84 12.82
CA ALA A 247 -14.17 -22.92 14.20
C ALA A 247 -12.70 -23.37 14.31
N ARG A 248 -12.06 -23.79 13.21
CA ARG A 248 -10.64 -24.16 13.20
C ARG A 248 -9.70 -22.95 13.17
N LEU A 249 -10.25 -21.76 12.91
CA LEU A 249 -9.53 -20.50 13.06
C LEU A 249 -9.56 -20.07 14.53
N HIS A 250 -8.39 -19.80 15.10
CA HIS A 250 -8.22 -19.21 16.42
C HIS A 250 -7.54 -17.85 16.28
N CYS A 251 -8.28 -16.79 16.58
CA CYS A 251 -7.73 -15.44 16.60
C CYS A 251 -7.22 -15.10 18.00
N ILE A 252 -6.01 -14.56 18.10
CA ILE A 252 -5.44 -14.03 19.33
C ILE A 252 -5.35 -12.52 19.17
N PHE A 253 -6.01 -11.79 20.07
CA PHE A 253 -5.94 -10.34 20.17
C PHE A 253 -5.30 -9.94 21.50
N VAL A 254 -4.11 -9.36 21.41
CA VAL A 254 -3.34 -8.90 22.57
C VAL A 254 -3.60 -7.41 22.76
N ASN A 255 -4.29 -7.06 23.83
CA ASN A 255 -4.34 -5.68 24.30
C ASN A 255 -3.02 -5.34 24.99
N ASN A 256 -2.19 -4.57 24.30
CA ASN A 256 -0.89 -4.11 24.80
C ASN A 256 -0.98 -2.85 25.68
N GLY A 257 -2.19 -2.35 25.96
CA GLY A 257 -2.38 -1.13 26.73
C GLY A 257 -2.01 0.14 25.96
N LEU A 258 -1.76 0.08 24.65
CA LEU A 258 -1.35 1.19 23.78
C LEU A 258 -2.34 1.47 22.64
N LEU A 259 -3.53 0.87 22.69
CA LEU A 259 -4.62 1.05 21.72
C LEU A 259 -5.39 2.36 21.94
N ARG A 260 -6.18 2.78 20.95
CA ARG A 260 -7.10 3.92 21.06
C ARG A 260 -8.23 3.66 22.06
N LYS A 261 -8.94 4.72 22.46
CA LYS A 261 -10.09 4.63 23.35
C LYS A 261 -11.17 3.72 22.76
N GLY A 262 -11.63 2.72 23.51
CA GLY A 262 -12.72 1.83 23.11
C GLY A 262 -12.38 0.79 22.02
N GLU A 263 -11.13 0.76 21.55
CA GLU A 263 -10.72 -0.10 20.42
C GLU A 263 -10.76 -1.59 20.79
N ALA A 264 -10.34 -1.95 22.00
CA ALA A 264 -10.32 -3.35 22.43
C ALA A 264 -11.74 -3.93 22.53
N GLU A 265 -12.68 -3.14 23.04
CA GLU A 265 -14.09 -3.49 23.16
C GLU A 265 -14.77 -3.54 21.80
N GLU A 266 -14.40 -2.64 20.87
CA GLU A 266 -14.89 -2.68 19.50
C GLU A 266 -14.43 -3.94 18.75
N VAL A 267 -13.15 -4.28 18.83
CA VAL A 267 -12.61 -5.51 18.22
C VAL A 267 -13.32 -6.73 18.78
N GLN A 268 -13.47 -6.84 20.10
CA GLN A 268 -14.21 -7.97 20.69
C GLN A 268 -15.65 -8.04 20.19
N ARG A 269 -16.39 -6.93 20.15
CA ARG A 269 -17.78 -6.91 19.64
C ARG A 269 -17.88 -7.33 18.18
N VAL A 270 -16.98 -6.85 17.33
CA VAL A 270 -17.01 -7.19 15.89
C VAL A 270 -16.69 -8.67 15.69
N PHE A 271 -15.58 -9.18 16.22
CA PHE A 271 -15.12 -10.52 15.86
C PHE A 271 -15.79 -11.62 16.69
N ARG A 272 -16.01 -11.40 17.99
CA ARG A 272 -16.66 -12.39 18.86
C ARG A 272 -18.17 -12.36 18.72
N ASP A 273 -18.80 -11.18 18.82
CA ASP A 273 -20.26 -11.11 18.94
C ASP A 273 -20.96 -11.10 17.57
N HIS A 274 -20.39 -10.43 16.57
CA HIS A 274 -21.00 -10.35 15.23
C HIS A 274 -20.60 -11.53 14.32
N PHE A 275 -19.31 -11.87 14.26
CA PHE A 275 -18.82 -12.97 13.41
C PHE A 275 -18.71 -14.32 14.11
N ALA A 276 -18.88 -14.41 15.43
CA ALA A 276 -18.72 -15.66 16.21
C ALA A 276 -17.36 -16.36 15.99
N ILE A 277 -16.30 -15.58 15.79
CA ILE A 277 -14.93 -16.09 15.64
C ILE A 277 -14.40 -16.51 17.02
N ASN A 278 -13.65 -17.61 17.06
CA ASN A 278 -12.92 -18.06 18.25
C ASN A 278 -11.81 -17.06 18.59
N LEU A 279 -12.15 -16.06 19.40
CA LEU A 279 -11.28 -14.96 19.77
C LEU A 279 -10.77 -15.09 21.21
N VAL A 280 -9.47 -15.39 21.34
CA VAL A 280 -8.71 -15.29 22.58
C VAL A 280 -8.32 -13.83 22.79
N TYR A 281 -8.93 -13.20 23.79
CA TYR A 281 -8.56 -11.84 24.22
C TYR A 281 -7.56 -11.94 25.38
N VAL A 282 -6.41 -11.28 25.24
CA VAL A 282 -5.38 -11.24 26.27
C VAL A 282 -5.10 -9.79 26.64
N ASP A 283 -5.39 -9.44 27.89
CA ASP A 283 -4.99 -8.14 28.44
C ASP A 283 -3.57 -8.25 29.00
N ALA A 284 -2.62 -7.69 28.26
CA ALA A 284 -1.21 -7.62 28.64
C ALA A 284 -0.79 -6.18 28.99
N SER A 285 -1.74 -5.27 29.18
CA SER A 285 -1.46 -3.83 29.36
C SER A 285 -0.42 -3.57 30.45
N ASP A 286 -0.54 -4.23 31.60
CA ASP A 286 0.37 -4.05 32.73
C ASP A 286 1.80 -4.51 32.42
N LEU A 287 1.94 -5.62 31.68
CA LEU A 287 3.24 -6.15 31.26
C LEU A 287 3.94 -5.20 30.29
N PHE A 288 3.23 -4.67 29.30
CA PHE A 288 3.80 -3.72 28.35
C PHE A 288 4.21 -2.41 29.04
N LEU A 289 3.34 -1.85 29.88
CA LEU A 289 3.60 -0.57 30.54
C LEU A 289 4.75 -0.65 31.53
N SER A 290 4.86 -1.74 32.30
CA SER A 290 6.00 -1.95 33.21
C SER A 290 7.33 -2.08 32.47
N ARG A 291 7.36 -2.65 31.26
CA ARG A 291 8.58 -2.73 30.44
C ARG A 291 8.94 -1.42 29.74
N LEU A 292 7.98 -0.50 29.60
CA LEU A 292 8.18 0.82 29.00
C LEU A 292 8.54 1.90 30.00
N GLU A 293 8.51 1.60 31.30
CA GLU A 293 8.84 2.54 32.37
C GLU A 293 10.27 3.12 32.21
N GLY A 294 10.39 4.44 32.26
CA GLY A 294 11.64 5.16 32.05
C GLY A 294 12.22 5.12 30.63
N VAL A 295 11.51 4.52 29.66
CA VAL A 295 12.00 4.42 28.27
C VAL A 295 11.53 5.63 27.45
N THR A 296 12.47 6.42 26.98
CA THR A 296 12.20 7.61 26.14
C THR A 296 12.64 7.43 24.69
N ASP A 297 13.67 6.62 24.43
CA ASP A 297 14.17 6.36 23.08
C ASP A 297 13.14 5.60 22.23
N PRO A 298 12.70 6.13 21.07
CA PRO A 298 11.62 5.56 20.28
C PRO A 298 11.95 4.20 19.68
N GLU A 299 13.20 4.00 19.25
CA GLU A 299 13.65 2.71 18.72
C GLU A 299 13.63 1.62 19.81
N ARG A 300 14.02 1.98 21.04
CA ARG A 300 13.92 1.09 22.19
C ARG A 300 12.46 0.81 22.55
N LYS A 301 11.55 1.80 22.49
CA LYS A 301 10.10 1.58 22.67
C LYS A 301 9.59 0.55 21.67
N ARG A 302 9.90 0.73 20.38
CA ARG A 302 9.52 -0.20 19.29
C ARG A 302 10.00 -1.63 19.55
N LYS A 303 11.28 -1.80 19.90
CA LYS A 303 11.87 -3.12 20.21
C LYS A 303 11.21 -3.79 21.43
N ILE A 304 10.98 -3.04 22.51
CA ILE A 304 10.35 -3.57 23.72
C ILE A 304 8.93 -4.03 23.43
N ILE A 305 8.15 -3.23 22.70
CA ILE A 305 6.77 -3.56 22.34
C ILE A 305 6.75 -4.79 21.42
N GLY A 306 7.59 -4.82 20.37
CA GLY A 306 7.67 -5.96 19.46
C GLY A 306 8.02 -7.26 20.18
N ASN A 307 9.08 -7.26 20.99
CA ASN A 307 9.53 -8.44 21.73
C ASN A 307 8.48 -8.92 22.75
N THR A 308 7.85 -7.98 23.47
CA THR A 308 6.81 -8.31 24.45
C THR A 308 5.56 -8.86 23.78
N PHE A 309 5.19 -8.33 22.61
CA PHE A 309 4.09 -8.87 21.82
C PHE A 309 4.37 -10.31 21.39
N ILE A 310 5.55 -10.59 20.85
CA ILE A 310 5.96 -11.94 20.46
C ILE A 310 5.89 -12.88 21.66
N GLU A 311 6.44 -12.50 22.82
CA GLU A 311 6.40 -13.34 24.03
C GLU A 311 4.97 -13.68 24.48
N VAL A 312 4.08 -12.68 24.51
CA VAL A 312 2.68 -12.90 24.88
C VAL A 312 1.96 -13.75 23.83
N PHE A 313 2.15 -13.44 22.55
CA PHE A 313 1.53 -14.19 21.45
C PHE A 313 1.99 -15.64 21.43
N ASP A 314 3.28 -15.90 21.58
CA ASP A 314 3.87 -17.25 21.61
C ASP A 314 3.32 -18.08 22.77
N LYS A 315 3.17 -17.46 23.95
CA LYS A 315 2.61 -18.10 25.13
C LYS A 315 1.17 -18.57 24.87
N GLU A 316 0.36 -17.71 24.28
CA GLU A 316 -1.04 -18.02 23.98
C GLU A 316 -1.19 -19.00 22.81
N ALA A 317 -0.36 -18.86 21.78
CA ALA A 317 -0.28 -19.80 20.67
C ALA A 317 0.13 -21.21 21.13
N GLY A 318 1.05 -21.31 22.11
CA GLY A 318 1.48 -22.57 22.70
C GLY A 318 0.38 -23.37 23.40
N ASN A 319 -0.71 -22.72 23.80
CA ASN A 319 -1.89 -23.37 24.38
C ASN A 319 -2.77 -24.06 23.33
N LEU A 320 -2.54 -23.82 22.03
CA LEU A 320 -3.31 -24.34 20.92
C LEU A 320 -2.59 -25.53 20.27
N ALA A 321 -2.71 -26.71 20.89
CA ALA A 321 -1.92 -27.91 20.57
C ALA A 321 -2.03 -28.43 19.11
N ASN A 322 -3.12 -28.13 18.40
CA ASN A 322 -3.36 -28.62 17.03
C ASN A 322 -3.12 -27.56 15.94
N ALA A 323 -2.59 -26.39 16.30
CA ALA A 323 -2.24 -25.37 15.33
C ALA A 323 -1.04 -25.81 14.47
N ARG A 324 -1.24 -25.85 13.15
CA ARG A 324 -0.14 -26.08 12.18
C ARG A 324 0.17 -24.88 11.31
N TYR A 325 -0.74 -23.91 11.28
CA TYR A 325 -0.62 -22.73 10.44
C TYR A 325 -0.70 -21.45 11.25
N LEU A 326 0.02 -20.43 10.78
CA LEU A 326 -0.07 -19.05 11.22
C LEU A 326 -0.54 -18.18 10.05
N ALA A 327 -1.64 -17.48 10.25
CA ALA A 327 -2.18 -16.55 9.29
C ALA A 327 -1.51 -15.18 9.40
N GLN A 328 -1.19 -14.58 8.25
CA GLN A 328 -0.64 -13.22 8.17
C GLN A 328 -1.38 -12.40 7.11
N GLY A 329 -1.48 -11.09 7.37
CA GLY A 329 -2.06 -10.11 6.46
C GLY A 329 -1.07 -9.52 5.47
N THR A 330 -0.03 -10.28 5.07
CA THR A 330 0.97 -9.85 4.10
C THR A 330 0.30 -9.40 2.81
N LEU A 331 0.64 -8.21 2.33
CA LEU A 331 0.06 -7.62 1.13
C LEU A 331 1.05 -7.67 -0.04
N TYR A 332 0.55 -7.41 -1.24
CA TYR A 332 1.38 -7.47 -2.44
C TYR A 332 2.57 -6.48 -2.45
N PRO A 333 2.43 -5.23 -1.96
CA PRO A 333 3.59 -4.33 -1.79
C PRO A 333 4.71 -4.93 -0.92
N ASP A 334 4.36 -5.69 0.13
CA ASP A 334 5.35 -6.32 1.01
C ASP A 334 6.13 -7.41 0.28
N VAL A 335 5.44 -8.19 -0.57
CA VAL A 335 6.05 -9.24 -1.40
C VAL A 335 7.03 -8.61 -2.40
N ILE A 336 6.63 -7.55 -3.10
CA ILE A 336 7.48 -6.88 -4.10
C ILE A 336 8.76 -6.36 -3.46
N GLU A 337 8.65 -5.71 -2.31
CA GLU A 337 9.82 -5.16 -1.61
C GLU A 337 10.81 -6.25 -1.15
N SER A 338 10.32 -7.45 -0.81
CA SER A 338 11.19 -8.58 -0.45
C SER A 338 11.94 -9.20 -1.64
N VAL A 339 11.41 -9.07 -2.87
CA VAL A 339 11.97 -9.67 -4.09
C VAL A 339 12.81 -8.66 -4.90
N SER A 340 12.78 -7.37 -4.55
CA SER A 340 13.42 -6.30 -5.33
C SER A 340 14.94 -6.48 -5.49
N PHE A 341 15.42 -6.31 -6.73
CA PHE A 341 16.82 -6.45 -7.15
C PHE A 341 17.77 -5.43 -6.48
N LYS A 342 17.26 -4.31 -5.96
CA LYS A 342 18.07 -3.31 -5.24
C LYS A 342 18.44 -3.71 -3.81
N GLY A 343 18.27 -4.98 -3.45
CA GLY A 343 18.40 -5.48 -2.09
C GLY A 343 17.19 -5.08 -1.23
N PRO A 344 17.03 -5.65 -0.03
CA PRO A 344 15.97 -5.23 0.89
C PRO A 344 16.13 -3.72 1.10
N SER A 345 15.09 -2.94 0.80
CA SER A 345 15.10 -1.51 1.12
C SER A 345 15.44 -1.40 2.61
N ALA A 346 16.62 -0.84 2.90
CA ALA A 346 17.31 -0.86 4.17
C ALA A 346 16.38 -1.07 5.37
N THR A 347 16.41 -2.22 6.05
CA THR A 347 15.95 -2.47 7.45
C THR A 347 14.60 -1.90 7.96
N ILE A 348 13.83 -1.17 7.15
CA ILE A 348 12.74 -0.26 7.54
C ILE A 348 11.42 -1.01 7.75
N LYS A 349 11.28 -2.24 7.22
CA LYS A 349 10.05 -3.04 7.35
C LYS A 349 10.20 -4.35 8.11
N THR A 350 11.22 -4.49 8.95
CA THR A 350 11.35 -5.65 9.86
C THR A 350 10.16 -5.82 10.83
N HIS A 351 9.26 -4.83 10.94
CA HIS A 351 8.24 -4.79 11.98
C HIS A 351 6.77 -4.78 11.49
N HIS A 352 6.49 -4.87 10.18
CA HIS A 352 5.12 -4.69 9.68
C HIS A 352 4.31 -5.99 9.51
N ASN A 353 4.95 -7.15 9.37
CA ASN A 353 4.26 -8.45 9.33
C ASN A 353 4.97 -9.44 10.25
N VAL A 354 4.60 -9.47 11.55
CA VAL A 354 5.11 -10.38 12.59
C VAL A 354 6.58 -10.83 12.37
N GLY A 355 7.46 -9.88 12.02
CA GLY A 355 8.80 -10.15 11.46
C GLY A 355 9.83 -10.60 12.49
N GLY A 356 9.35 -11.10 13.64
CA GLY A 356 10.16 -11.59 14.74
C GLY A 356 9.58 -12.86 15.37
N LEU A 357 8.73 -13.61 14.65
CA LEU A 357 8.40 -14.96 15.10
C LEU A 357 9.71 -15.70 15.37
N PRO A 358 9.91 -16.25 16.58
CA PRO A 358 11.16 -16.91 16.87
C PRO A 358 11.35 -18.06 15.88
N GLU A 359 12.59 -18.36 15.48
CA GLU A 359 12.96 -19.54 14.68
C GLU A 359 12.38 -20.87 15.25
N ARG A 360 11.89 -20.83 16.50
CA ARG A 360 11.24 -21.91 17.23
C ARG A 360 9.79 -22.21 16.82
N MET A 361 9.06 -21.30 16.16
CA MET A 361 7.69 -21.59 15.75
C MET A 361 7.65 -22.51 14.54
N LYS A 362 7.22 -23.76 14.74
CA LYS A 362 7.09 -24.80 13.69
C LYS A 362 5.82 -24.66 12.83
N LEU A 363 5.23 -23.47 12.73
CA LEU A 363 3.98 -23.21 12.01
C LEU A 363 4.25 -22.87 10.55
N LYS A 364 3.39 -23.34 9.64
CA LYS A 364 3.38 -22.96 8.22
C LYS A 364 2.63 -21.64 8.04
N LEU A 365 3.06 -20.79 7.12
CA LEU A 365 2.38 -19.51 6.86
C LEU A 365 1.15 -19.68 5.94
N VAL A 366 0.10 -18.92 6.22
CA VAL A 366 -1.07 -18.75 5.35
C VAL A 366 -1.27 -17.25 5.12
N GLU A 367 -1.05 -16.80 3.89
CA GLU A 367 -1.03 -15.37 3.53
C GLU A 367 -2.07 -15.09 2.44
N PRO A 368 -3.37 -15.08 2.79
CA PRO A 368 -4.44 -15.09 1.78
C PRO A 368 -4.57 -13.76 1.02
N LEU A 369 -3.94 -12.68 1.50
CA LEU A 369 -4.00 -11.34 0.88
C LEU A 369 -2.74 -10.97 0.10
N ARG A 370 -1.78 -11.92 -0.04
CA ARG A 370 -0.45 -11.66 -0.61
C ARG A 370 -0.44 -11.14 -2.05
N GLU A 371 -1.54 -11.28 -2.77
CA GLU A 371 -1.71 -10.85 -4.17
C GLU A 371 -2.49 -9.53 -4.31
N LEU A 372 -2.88 -8.92 -3.19
CA LEU A 372 -3.74 -7.74 -3.15
C LEU A 372 -2.99 -6.47 -2.76
N PHE A 373 -3.41 -5.37 -3.37
CA PHE A 373 -3.15 -4.02 -2.87
C PHE A 373 -4.14 -3.64 -1.75
N LYS A 374 -3.82 -2.57 -1.03
CA LYS A 374 -4.57 -2.12 0.15
C LYS A 374 -6.01 -1.71 -0.15
N ASP A 375 -6.25 -1.10 -1.31
CA ASP A 375 -7.56 -0.76 -1.84
C ASP A 375 -8.40 -2.02 -2.17
N GLU A 376 -7.79 -3.03 -2.78
CA GLU A 376 -8.42 -4.34 -3.02
C GLU A 376 -8.80 -5.03 -1.70
N VAL A 377 -7.92 -4.99 -0.68
CA VAL A 377 -8.24 -5.54 0.66
C VAL A 377 -9.48 -4.89 1.27
N ARG A 378 -9.65 -3.57 1.11
CA ARG A 378 -10.85 -2.87 1.58
C ARG A 378 -12.10 -3.36 0.84
N LEU A 379 -12.01 -3.55 -0.48
CA LEU A 379 -13.12 -4.10 -1.27
C LEU A 379 -13.45 -5.54 -0.86
N VAL A 380 -12.45 -6.38 -0.61
CA VAL A 380 -12.64 -7.72 -0.03
C VAL A 380 -13.36 -7.64 1.32
N GLY A 381 -12.96 -6.69 2.18
CA GLY A 381 -13.64 -6.49 3.46
C GLY A 381 -15.14 -6.21 3.30
N ARG A 382 -15.53 -5.40 2.32
CA ARG A 382 -16.95 -5.12 2.02
C ARG A 382 -17.68 -6.37 1.54
N GLU A 383 -17.08 -7.13 0.62
CA GLU A 383 -17.64 -8.40 0.13
C GLU A 383 -17.83 -9.43 1.27
N LEU A 384 -16.93 -9.41 2.27
CA LEU A 384 -17.01 -10.29 3.44
C LEU A 384 -18.04 -9.84 4.48
N GLY A 385 -18.57 -8.63 4.36
CA GLY A 385 -19.55 -8.03 5.28
C GLY A 385 -18.93 -7.34 6.50
N LEU A 386 -17.66 -6.92 6.43
CA LEU A 386 -17.06 -6.12 7.51
C LEU A 386 -17.76 -4.75 7.60
N PRO A 387 -17.97 -4.21 8.82
CA PRO A 387 -18.52 -2.86 8.97
C PRO A 387 -17.64 -1.80 8.32
N GLU A 388 -18.24 -0.81 7.66
CA GLU A 388 -17.49 0.22 6.93
C GLU A 388 -16.48 0.97 7.81
N ARG A 389 -16.83 1.21 9.08
CA ARG A 389 -15.93 1.81 10.09
C ARG A 389 -14.61 1.04 10.29
N VAL A 390 -14.61 -0.28 10.11
CA VAL A 390 -13.40 -1.12 10.23
C VAL A 390 -12.58 -1.04 8.94
N ILE A 391 -13.25 -0.94 7.79
CA ILE A 391 -12.65 -0.91 6.45
C ILE A 391 -11.96 0.43 6.17
N LEU A 392 -12.65 1.52 6.47
CA LEU A 392 -12.17 2.90 6.25
C LEU A 392 -11.26 3.40 7.37
N ARG A 393 -11.11 2.63 8.45
CA ARG A 393 -10.27 2.99 9.59
C ARG A 393 -8.89 3.44 9.13
N HIS A 394 -8.47 4.61 9.60
CA HIS A 394 -7.12 5.10 9.37
C HIS A 394 -6.08 4.12 9.92
N PRO A 395 -4.93 3.95 9.24
CA PRO A 395 -3.84 3.12 9.73
C PRO A 395 -3.47 3.46 11.18
N PHE A 396 -3.19 2.43 11.97
CA PHE A 396 -2.72 2.55 13.35
C PHE A 396 -1.42 1.77 13.51
N PRO A 397 -0.34 2.39 14.03
CA PRO A 397 0.96 1.75 14.15
C PRO A 397 0.92 0.58 15.15
N GLY A 398 1.73 -0.46 14.93
CA GLY A 398 1.84 -1.60 15.86
C GLY A 398 2.23 -1.21 17.30
N PRO A 399 3.24 -0.32 17.50
CA PRO A 399 3.53 0.29 18.80
C PRO A 399 2.41 1.18 19.37
N GLY A 400 1.36 1.45 18.60
CA GLY A 400 0.20 2.24 19.00
C GLY A 400 0.56 3.63 19.51
N LEU A 401 -0.06 4.02 20.63
CA LEU A 401 0.11 5.31 21.25
C LEU A 401 1.51 5.56 21.85
N ALA A 402 2.38 4.55 21.95
CA ALA A 402 3.73 4.72 22.50
C ALA A 402 4.62 5.62 21.64
N ILE A 403 4.44 5.61 20.31
CA ILE A 403 5.16 6.50 19.37
C ILE A 403 4.42 7.82 19.11
N ARG A 404 3.26 8.00 19.77
CA ARG A 404 2.51 9.26 19.80
C ARG A 404 2.59 9.94 21.16
N THR A 405 3.35 9.36 22.08
CA THR A 405 3.67 9.91 23.39
C THR A 405 5.16 10.19 23.39
N ILE A 406 5.54 11.44 23.14
CA ILE A 406 6.94 11.82 23.02
C ILE A 406 7.61 11.74 24.40
N GLY A 407 8.72 11.00 24.49
CA GLY A 407 9.33 10.66 25.76
C GLY A 407 8.70 9.43 26.43
N GLU A 408 8.50 9.50 27.75
CA GLU A 408 8.08 8.35 28.57
C GLU A 408 6.59 8.04 28.45
N VAL A 409 6.27 6.75 28.33
CA VAL A 409 4.90 6.24 28.21
C VAL A 409 4.35 5.84 29.57
N THR A 410 3.49 6.69 30.15
CA THR A 410 2.81 6.43 31.43
C THR A 410 1.30 6.23 31.23
N ARG A 411 0.64 5.61 32.22
CA ARG A 411 -0.84 5.45 32.18
C ARG A 411 -1.57 6.78 32.06
N GLU A 412 -1.07 7.81 32.76
CA GLU A 412 -1.69 9.12 32.74
C GLU A 412 -1.50 9.80 31.37
N ASN A 413 -0.29 9.76 30.80
CA ASN A 413 -0.03 10.25 29.44
C ASN A 413 -0.94 9.56 28.41
N LEU A 414 -1.09 8.23 28.51
CA LEU A 414 -1.95 7.47 27.61
C LEU A 414 -3.44 7.79 27.81
N ARG A 415 -3.89 8.01 29.04
CA ARG A 415 -5.26 8.44 29.34
C ARG A 415 -5.55 9.79 28.66
N VAL A 416 -4.69 10.78 28.88
CA VAL A 416 -4.80 12.11 28.28
C VAL A 416 -4.80 12.02 26.74
N LEU A 417 -3.83 11.31 26.18
CA LEU A 417 -3.70 11.16 24.74
C LEU A 417 -4.91 10.46 24.09
N ARG A 418 -5.47 9.42 24.73
CA ARG A 418 -6.67 8.72 24.24
C ARG A 418 -7.90 9.63 24.15
N GLU A 419 -8.09 10.48 25.15
CA GLU A 419 -9.23 11.41 25.17
C GLU A 419 -9.06 12.48 24.07
N ALA A 420 -7.86 13.04 23.93
CA ALA A 420 -7.58 14.02 22.88
C ALA A 420 -7.71 13.42 21.46
N ASP A 421 -7.17 12.22 21.24
CA ASP A 421 -7.27 11.49 19.96
C ASP A 421 -8.74 11.19 19.62
N ALA A 422 -9.54 10.77 20.60
CA ALA A 422 -10.97 10.50 20.39
C ALA A 422 -11.74 11.74 19.93
N ILE A 423 -11.49 12.91 20.52
CA ILE A 423 -12.13 14.18 20.12
C ILE A 423 -11.76 14.53 18.67
N ILE A 424 -10.48 14.42 18.29
CA ILE A 424 -10.04 14.71 16.91
C ILE A 424 -10.79 13.83 15.92
N LEU A 425 -10.85 12.52 16.18
CA LEU A 425 -11.50 11.58 15.26
C LEU A 425 -13.02 11.81 15.20
N GLU A 426 -13.68 12.10 16.33
CA GLU A 426 -15.12 12.41 16.40
C GLU A 426 -15.47 13.68 15.61
N GLU A 427 -14.69 14.74 15.74
CA GLU A 427 -14.92 16.00 15.02
C GLU A 427 -14.66 15.87 13.53
N LEU A 428 -13.61 15.14 13.13
CA LEU A 428 -13.35 14.84 11.72
C LEU A 428 -14.47 14.01 11.10
N ASP A 429 -15.01 13.02 11.82
CA ASP A 429 -16.12 12.20 11.34
C ASP A 429 -17.40 13.04 11.22
N SER A 430 -17.75 13.78 12.26
CA SER A 430 -18.94 14.64 12.30
C SER A 430 -18.93 15.72 11.21
N ALA A 431 -17.74 16.21 10.82
CA ALA A 431 -17.57 17.19 9.75
C ALA A 431 -17.44 16.56 8.34
N GLY A 432 -17.51 15.23 8.21
CA GLY A 432 -17.32 14.52 6.93
C GLY A 432 -15.90 14.69 6.36
N TRP A 433 -14.91 14.80 7.24
CA TRP A 433 -13.48 14.93 6.92
C TRP A 433 -12.69 13.65 7.15
N TYR A 434 -13.19 12.71 7.96
CA TYR A 434 -12.50 11.45 8.27
C TYR A 434 -12.05 10.70 7.01
N ASP A 435 -12.97 10.51 6.04
CA ASP A 435 -12.69 9.78 4.80
C ASP A 435 -11.91 10.59 3.75
N LYS A 436 -11.76 11.90 3.95
CA LYS A 436 -11.04 12.79 3.01
C LYS A 436 -9.54 12.79 3.24
N VAL A 437 -9.10 12.34 4.41
CA VAL A 437 -7.69 12.35 4.82
C VAL A 437 -7.18 10.93 4.97
N TRP A 438 -5.87 10.75 4.79
CA TRP A 438 -5.27 9.43 4.83
C TRP A 438 -5.08 8.92 6.26
N GLN A 439 -4.69 9.81 7.16
CA GLN A 439 -4.53 9.50 8.58
C GLN A 439 -4.66 10.78 9.42
N ALA A 440 -5.33 10.66 10.57
CA ALA A 440 -5.43 11.70 11.58
C ALA A 440 -5.16 11.15 12.98
N PHE A 441 -4.49 11.92 13.84
CA PHE A 441 -4.22 11.54 15.23
C PHE A 441 -3.70 12.69 16.11
N ALA A 442 -3.76 12.47 17.43
CA ALA A 442 -3.07 13.29 18.43
C ALA A 442 -1.64 12.79 18.70
N VAL A 443 -0.74 13.72 19.07
CA VAL A 443 0.58 13.46 19.66
C VAL A 443 0.71 14.27 20.96
N LEU A 444 1.11 13.61 22.05
CA LEU A 444 1.35 14.25 23.34
C LEU A 444 2.82 14.68 23.47
N LEU A 445 3.05 15.95 23.78
CA LEU A 445 4.39 16.52 23.89
C LEU A 445 4.86 16.57 25.35
N PRO A 446 6.17 16.40 25.63
CA PRO A 446 6.72 16.40 26.98
C PRO A 446 7.06 17.83 27.42
N VAL A 447 6.25 18.80 26.99
CA VAL A 447 6.39 20.22 27.31
C VAL A 447 5.13 20.69 28.01
N ARG A 448 5.29 21.67 28.90
CA ARG A 448 4.18 22.31 29.57
C ARG A 448 4.05 23.76 29.12
N SER A 449 2.82 24.23 29.03
CA SER A 449 2.51 25.60 28.64
C SER A 449 1.76 26.30 29.76
N VAL A 450 1.91 27.61 29.86
CA VAL A 450 1.07 28.42 30.76
C VAL A 450 -0.27 28.65 30.06
N GLY A 451 -1.36 28.49 30.79
CA GLY A 451 -2.71 28.77 30.33
C GLY A 451 -3.49 29.57 31.38
N VAL A 452 -4.64 30.09 30.95
CA VAL A 452 -5.66 30.64 31.83
C VAL A 452 -6.94 29.90 31.47
N MET A 453 -7.48 29.11 32.40
CA MET A 453 -8.74 28.40 32.22
C MET A 453 -9.70 28.84 33.33
N GLY A 454 -10.81 29.46 32.94
CA GLY A 454 -11.61 30.23 33.89
C GLY A 454 -10.80 31.41 34.44
N ASP A 455 -10.76 31.55 35.76
CA ASP A 455 -10.00 32.61 36.46
C ASP A 455 -8.67 32.11 37.04
N GLU A 456 -8.28 30.86 36.80
CA GLU A 456 -7.08 30.24 37.38
C GLU A 456 -5.96 30.04 36.33
N ARG A 457 -4.72 30.22 36.79
CA ARG A 457 -3.52 29.96 35.98
C ARG A 457 -3.21 28.48 35.97
N THR A 458 -3.06 27.90 34.78
CA THR A 458 -2.72 26.48 34.59
C THR A 458 -1.31 26.29 34.04
N TYR A 459 -0.72 25.12 34.28
CA TYR A 459 0.57 24.70 33.73
C TYR A 459 0.55 23.22 33.32
N ASP A 460 -0.01 22.99 32.14
CA ASP A 460 -0.42 21.68 31.63
C ASP A 460 0.27 21.33 30.31
N GLN A 461 0.03 20.11 29.82
CA GLN A 461 0.70 19.55 28.64
C GLN A 461 0.14 20.12 27.32
N VAL A 462 0.85 19.83 26.24
CA VAL A 462 0.53 20.28 24.87
C VAL A 462 0.19 19.07 23.99
N ILE A 463 -0.88 19.16 23.21
CA ILE A 463 -1.24 18.20 22.16
C ILE A 463 -0.92 18.79 20.79
N ALA A 464 -0.28 18.01 19.93
CA ALA A 464 -0.22 18.28 18.51
C ALA A 464 -1.27 17.45 17.76
N ILE A 465 -2.04 18.10 16.89
CA ILE A 465 -2.92 17.46 15.93
C ILE A 465 -2.12 17.20 14.65
N ARG A 466 -2.13 15.96 14.16
CA ARG A 466 -1.50 15.56 12.90
C ARG A 466 -2.57 15.01 11.95
N VAL A 467 -2.72 15.63 10.79
CA VAL A 467 -3.63 15.16 9.73
C VAL A 467 -2.89 15.25 8.39
N VAL A 468 -2.89 14.15 7.63
CA VAL A 468 -2.14 14.05 6.36
C VAL A 468 -2.99 13.51 5.22
N GLU A 469 -2.65 13.93 4.01
CA GLU A 469 -3.14 13.42 2.74
C GLU A 469 -2.01 12.65 2.04
N SER A 470 -2.32 11.46 1.53
CA SER A 470 -1.35 10.61 0.84
C SER A 470 -2.02 9.59 -0.06
N VAL A 471 -1.32 9.17 -1.11
CA VAL A 471 -1.74 8.07 -2.01
C VAL A 471 -1.13 6.73 -1.58
N ASP A 472 0.13 6.74 -1.11
CA ASP A 472 0.94 5.54 -0.87
C ASP A 472 1.75 5.55 0.44
N ALA A 473 1.58 6.58 1.28
CA ALA A 473 2.35 6.87 2.49
C ALA A 473 3.86 7.07 2.29
N MET A 474 4.39 6.99 1.07
CA MET A 474 5.80 7.27 0.77
C MET A 474 6.03 8.78 0.71
N THR A 475 5.09 9.51 0.11
CA THR A 475 4.98 10.97 0.21
C THR A 475 3.66 11.35 0.85
N ALA A 476 3.65 12.40 1.66
CA ALA A 476 2.44 12.89 2.29
C ALA A 476 2.50 14.39 2.50
N ASP A 477 1.37 15.06 2.33
CA ASP A 477 1.26 16.47 2.65
C ASP A 477 0.35 16.64 3.86
N TRP A 478 0.53 17.74 4.61
CA TRP A 478 -0.38 18.04 5.71
C TRP A 478 -1.74 18.48 5.15
N ALA A 479 -2.83 18.02 5.74
CA ALA A 479 -4.18 18.30 5.24
C ALA A 479 -4.58 19.75 5.55
N ARG A 480 -5.27 20.42 4.62
CA ARG A 480 -5.71 21.81 4.81
C ARG A 480 -7.06 21.82 5.50
N VAL A 481 -7.08 21.30 6.72
CA VAL A 481 -8.29 21.22 7.55
C VAL A 481 -8.82 22.64 7.79
N PRO A 482 -10.14 22.90 7.65
CA PRO A 482 -10.70 24.22 7.81
C PRO A 482 -10.37 24.79 9.19
N TYR A 483 -10.02 26.08 9.24
CA TYR A 483 -9.65 26.73 10.50
C TYR A 483 -10.74 26.63 11.57
N GLU A 484 -12.01 26.69 11.17
CA GLU A 484 -13.15 26.50 12.09
C GLU A 484 -13.15 25.11 12.72
N LEU A 485 -12.88 24.06 11.95
CA LEU A 485 -12.82 22.68 12.45
C LEU A 485 -11.61 22.49 13.38
N LEU A 486 -10.45 23.06 13.04
CA LEU A 486 -9.29 23.11 13.93
C LEU A 486 -9.61 23.85 15.25
N GLY A 487 -10.38 24.94 15.16
CA GLY A 487 -10.85 25.70 16.32
C GLY A 487 -11.76 24.88 17.24
N VAL A 488 -12.72 24.16 16.68
CA VAL A 488 -13.62 23.26 17.43
C VAL A 488 -12.82 22.17 18.13
N MET A 489 -11.95 21.46 17.41
CA MET A 489 -11.10 20.41 18.01
C MET A 489 -10.23 20.97 19.13
N SER A 490 -9.56 22.10 18.90
CA SER A 490 -8.72 22.77 19.91
C SER A 490 -9.50 23.12 21.17
N ASN A 491 -10.68 23.74 21.02
CA ASN A 491 -11.53 24.14 22.13
C ASN A 491 -12.03 22.93 22.93
N ARG A 492 -12.52 21.88 22.26
CA ARG A 492 -12.99 20.66 22.92
C ARG A 492 -11.86 19.97 23.69
N ILE A 493 -10.68 19.81 23.08
CA ILE A 493 -9.54 19.19 23.74
C ILE A 493 -9.16 19.96 25.01
N ILE A 494 -9.05 21.29 24.96
CA ILE A 494 -8.67 22.11 26.11
C ILE A 494 -9.72 22.07 27.23
N ASN A 495 -11.01 22.08 26.88
CA ASN A 495 -12.09 22.15 27.87
C ASN A 495 -12.47 20.79 28.47
N GLU A 496 -12.36 19.70 27.70
CA GLU A 496 -12.82 18.36 28.10
C GLU A 496 -11.68 17.49 28.65
N VAL A 497 -10.44 17.69 28.19
CA VAL A 497 -9.29 16.83 28.53
C VAL A 497 -8.45 17.46 29.64
N LYS A 498 -8.73 17.07 30.89
CA LYS A 498 -7.91 17.44 32.05
C LYS A 498 -6.45 17.02 31.83
N GLY A 499 -5.55 18.01 31.89
CA GLY A 499 -4.11 17.86 31.69
C GLY A 499 -3.57 18.49 30.41
N ILE A 500 -4.42 19.07 29.55
CA ILE A 500 -4.03 19.80 28.32
C ILE A 500 -4.51 21.24 28.38
N ASN A 501 -3.63 22.21 28.09
CA ASN A 501 -4.04 23.63 27.98
C ASN A 501 -3.59 24.33 26.70
N ARG A 502 -2.99 23.58 25.78
CA ARG A 502 -2.51 24.10 24.50
C ARG A 502 -2.62 23.02 23.45
N VAL A 503 -3.09 23.43 22.28
CA VAL A 503 -3.17 22.57 21.09
C VAL A 503 -2.41 23.25 19.95
N VAL A 504 -1.68 22.47 19.17
CA VAL A 504 -0.96 22.90 17.96
C VAL A 504 -1.32 22.00 16.78
N TYR A 505 -1.04 22.43 15.56
CA TYR A 505 -1.28 21.66 14.33
C TYR A 505 0.02 21.50 13.54
N ASP A 506 0.32 20.27 13.12
CA ASP A 506 1.55 19.97 12.37
C ASP A 506 1.38 20.26 10.87
N ILE A 507 2.09 21.28 10.39
CA ILE A 507 2.11 21.74 9.01
C ILE A 507 3.35 21.27 8.22
N SER A 508 3.99 20.19 8.66
CA SER A 508 5.20 19.64 8.02
C SER A 508 4.84 18.53 7.02
N SER A 509 5.27 18.64 5.76
CA SER A 509 5.11 17.59 4.75
C SER A 509 6.16 16.47 4.91
N LYS A 510 5.90 15.32 4.28
CA LYS A 510 6.84 14.22 4.11
C LYS A 510 7.24 14.15 2.62
N PRO A 511 8.51 14.43 2.27
CA PRO A 511 9.62 14.96 3.09
C PRO A 511 9.46 16.47 3.43
N PRO A 512 10.25 17.04 4.39
CA PRO A 512 11.39 16.45 5.09
C PRO A 512 11.04 15.65 6.36
N SER A 513 9.82 15.78 6.89
CA SER A 513 9.39 15.10 8.11
C SER A 513 8.84 13.71 7.82
N THR A 514 8.48 12.97 8.88
CA THR A 514 7.69 11.73 8.79
C THR A 514 6.20 11.99 9.10
N ILE A 515 5.35 10.99 8.91
CA ILE A 515 3.92 11.10 9.29
C ILE A 515 3.79 11.03 10.81
N GLU A 516 4.25 9.94 11.42
CA GLU A 516 4.38 9.79 12.88
C GLU A 516 5.59 10.60 13.37
N TRP A 517 5.55 11.02 14.64
CA TRP A 517 6.60 11.86 15.25
C TRP A 517 7.78 11.06 15.83
N GLU A 518 7.61 9.74 16.01
CA GLU A 518 8.59 8.76 16.49
C GLU A 518 8.40 7.39 15.81
#